data_AF-A0AAD7Y2D9-F1
#
_entry.id   AF-A0AAD7Y2D9-F1
#
_cell.length_a   1.000
_cell.length_b   1.000
_cell.length_c   1.000
_cell.angle_alpha   90.00
_cell.angle_beta   90.00
_cell.angle_gamma   90.00
#
_symmetry.space_group_name_H-M   'P 1'
#
loop_
_entity.id
_entity.type
_entity.pdbx_description
1 polymer ?
#
loop_
_entity_poly.entity_id
_entity_poly.type
_entity_poly.pdbx_seq_one_letter_code
_entity_poly.pdbx_strand_id
1 'polypeptide(L)'
;MSVKLISSDNEDFTVDKAVAERSVLIKNMLEDVGDSDAPIPLPNVNAKILRKVIEWCDHHRNDPMVSQQDEQDRRNTDIDEWDQKYMEVDQETLFDVILAANYLDIKPLLDVGCKTVANMIKGKSAEEIRRTFNITNDFTPEEEAQIRKENEWAEDR
;
A
#
# COMPACT_ATOMS: atom_id res chain seq x y z
N MET A 1 -14.78 -13.32 -17.39
CA MET A 1 -15.17 -14.34 -16.38
C MET A 1 -15.11 -13.64 -15.05
N SER A 2 -16.10 -13.79 -14.16
CA SER A 2 -16.14 -13.06 -12.89
C SER A 2 -15.79 -13.96 -11.71
N VAL A 3 -15.16 -13.38 -10.68
CA VAL A 3 -14.81 -14.00 -9.40
C VAL A 3 -15.63 -13.31 -8.31
N LYS A 4 -16.08 -14.08 -7.31
CA LYS A 4 -16.78 -13.56 -6.13
C LYS A 4 -15.81 -13.46 -4.96
N LEU A 5 -15.74 -12.31 -4.33
CA LEU A 5 -14.93 -12.05 -3.14
C LEU A 5 -15.87 -11.65 -1.99
N ILE A 6 -15.56 -12.05 -0.76
CA ILE A 6 -16.29 -11.63 0.44
C ILE A 6 -15.33 -10.89 1.37
N SER A 7 -15.68 -9.66 1.75
CA SER A 7 -14.90 -8.87 2.71
C SER A 7 -15.06 -9.36 4.15
N SER A 8 -14.23 -8.86 5.06
CA SER A 8 -14.27 -9.20 6.49
C SER A 8 -15.57 -8.82 7.21
N ASP A 9 -16.28 -7.81 6.68
CA ASP A 9 -17.59 -7.34 7.11
C ASP A 9 -18.76 -7.97 6.33
N ASN A 10 -18.49 -9.05 5.59
CA ASN A 10 -19.47 -9.88 4.86
C ASN A 10 -20.18 -9.17 3.69
N GLU A 11 -19.51 -8.24 3.02
CA GLU A 11 -20.01 -7.68 1.75
C GLU A 11 -19.47 -8.50 0.57
N ASP A 12 -20.35 -8.82 -0.38
CA ASP A 12 -20.03 -9.55 -1.60
C ASP A 12 -19.56 -8.60 -2.72
N PHE A 13 -18.48 -8.98 -3.40
CA PHE A 13 -17.94 -8.28 -4.55
C PHE A 13 -17.86 -9.24 -5.75
N THR A 14 -18.41 -8.83 -6.88
CA THR A 14 -18.24 -9.53 -8.16
C THR A 14 -17.25 -8.76 -9.01
N VAL A 15 -16.09 -9.35 -9.27
CA VAL A 15 -14.94 -8.70 -9.92
C VAL A 15 -14.53 -9.48 -11.16
N ASP A 16 -14.07 -8.82 -12.20
CA ASP A 16 -13.51 -9.52 -13.36
C ASP A 16 -12.26 -10.33 -12.97
N LYS A 17 -12.12 -11.54 -13.50
CA LYS A 17 -11.04 -12.46 -13.15
C LYS A 17 -9.65 -11.84 -13.39
N ALA A 18 -9.47 -11.12 -14.49
CA ALA A 18 -8.18 -10.47 -14.78
C ALA A 18 -7.82 -9.37 -13.77
N VAL A 19 -8.84 -8.69 -13.21
CA VAL A 19 -8.66 -7.68 -12.16
C VAL A 19 -8.32 -8.36 -10.83
N ALA A 20 -9.06 -9.43 -10.49
CA ALA A 20 -8.83 -10.19 -9.26
C ALA A 20 -7.44 -10.88 -9.24
N GLU A 21 -6.97 -11.38 -10.39
CA GLU A 21 -5.66 -12.02 -10.55
C GLU A 21 -4.47 -11.06 -10.40
N ARG A 22 -4.70 -9.74 -10.30
CA ARG A 22 -3.65 -8.78 -9.88
C ARG A 22 -3.14 -9.08 -8.48
N SER A 23 -3.98 -9.68 -7.64
CA SER A 23 -3.58 -10.25 -6.35
C SER A 23 -2.98 -11.63 -6.58
N VAL A 24 -1.71 -11.80 -6.18
CA VAL A 24 -1.05 -13.12 -6.24
C VAL A 24 -1.75 -14.11 -5.30
N LEU A 25 -2.24 -13.65 -4.14
CA LEU A 25 -3.02 -14.46 -3.22
C LEU A 25 -4.29 -15.02 -3.90
N ILE A 26 -5.11 -14.16 -4.49
CA ILE A 26 -6.36 -14.56 -5.14
C ILE A 26 -6.08 -15.44 -6.35
N LYS A 27 -5.06 -15.12 -7.14
CA LYS A 27 -4.65 -15.94 -8.27
C LYS A 27 -4.31 -17.37 -7.85
N ASN A 28 -3.47 -17.54 -6.83
CA ASN A 28 -3.10 -18.87 -6.33
C ASN A 28 -4.33 -19.63 -5.80
N MET A 29 -5.24 -18.95 -5.09
CA MET A 29 -6.48 -19.58 -4.63
C MET A 29 -7.37 -20.06 -5.78
N LEU A 30 -7.48 -19.28 -6.86
CA LEU A 30 -8.25 -19.66 -8.05
C LEU A 30 -7.62 -20.85 -8.78
N GLU A 31 -6.29 -20.91 -8.84
CA GLU A 31 -5.56 -22.04 -9.43
C GLU A 31 -5.74 -23.34 -8.62
N ASP A 32 -5.78 -23.26 -7.30
CA ASP A 32 -5.95 -24.41 -6.40
C ASP A 32 -7.39 -24.94 -6.37
N VAL A 33 -8.39 -24.06 -6.44
CA VAL A 33 -9.81 -24.41 -6.29
C VAL A 33 -10.46 -24.84 -7.63
N GLY A 34 -9.89 -24.46 -8.77
CA GLY A 34 -10.43 -24.75 -10.11
C GLY A 34 -11.68 -23.92 -10.47
N ASP A 35 -12.49 -24.40 -11.42
CA ASP A 35 -13.72 -23.73 -11.87
C ASP A 35 -14.86 -23.86 -10.83
N SER A 36 -14.68 -23.24 -9.66
CA SER A 36 -15.69 -23.14 -8.60
C SER A 36 -16.31 -21.74 -8.58
N ASP A 37 -17.64 -21.68 -8.47
CA ASP A 37 -18.38 -20.43 -8.24
C ASP A 37 -18.40 -20.02 -6.75
N ALA A 38 -17.66 -20.72 -5.89
CA ALA A 38 -17.58 -20.42 -4.48
C ALA A 38 -16.86 -19.08 -4.24
N PRO A 39 -17.41 -18.20 -3.38
CA PRO A 39 -16.78 -16.93 -3.08
C PRO A 39 -15.49 -17.10 -2.27
N ILE A 40 -14.47 -16.29 -2.59
CA ILE A 40 -13.20 -16.25 -1.87
C ILE A 40 -13.33 -15.32 -0.67
N PRO A 41 -13.18 -15.83 0.58
CA PRO A 41 -13.23 -14.99 1.77
C PRO A 41 -11.91 -14.24 1.99
N LEU A 42 -12.01 -12.93 2.26
CA LEU A 42 -10.90 -12.04 2.56
C LEU A 42 -11.06 -11.45 3.97
N PRO A 43 -10.81 -12.26 5.03
CA PRO A 43 -11.12 -11.89 6.42
C PRO A 43 -10.31 -10.73 6.98
N ASN A 44 -9.22 -10.32 6.31
CA ASN A 44 -8.34 -9.24 6.75
C ASN A 44 -8.59 -7.91 6.03
N VAL A 45 -9.62 -7.81 5.16
CA VAL A 45 -9.91 -6.59 4.40
C VAL A 45 -11.40 -6.29 4.48
N ASN A 46 -11.77 -5.13 5.03
CA ASN A 46 -13.16 -4.68 5.06
C ASN A 46 -13.62 -4.19 3.67
N ALA A 47 -14.93 -4.00 3.50
CA ALA A 47 -15.53 -3.62 2.23
C ALA A 47 -15.04 -2.27 1.69
N LYS A 48 -14.86 -1.26 2.56
CA LYS A 48 -14.38 0.08 2.17
C LYS A 48 -13.01 -0.03 1.50
N ILE A 49 -12.09 -0.74 2.12
CA ILE A 49 -10.72 -0.89 1.64
C ILE A 49 -10.66 -1.82 0.44
N LEU A 50 -11.41 -2.92 0.45
CA LEU A 50 -11.47 -3.85 -0.67
C LEU A 50 -11.97 -3.16 -1.95
N ARG A 51 -12.96 -2.28 -1.85
CA ARG A 51 -13.46 -1.48 -2.98
C ARG A 51 -12.36 -0.61 -3.60
N LYS A 52 -11.53 0.04 -2.78
CA LYS A 52 -10.40 0.84 -3.25
C LYS A 52 -9.33 -0.02 -3.91
N VAL A 53 -8.99 -1.17 -3.31
CA VAL A 53 -8.04 -2.10 -3.90
C VAL A 53 -8.53 -2.58 -5.28
N ILE A 54 -9.82 -2.93 -5.40
CA ILE A 54 -10.42 -3.34 -6.68
C ILE A 54 -10.36 -2.20 -7.71
N GLU A 55 -10.67 -0.96 -7.32
CA GLU A 55 -10.55 0.23 -8.17
C GLU A 55 -9.13 0.38 -8.74
N TRP A 56 -8.12 0.25 -7.88
CA TRP A 56 -6.71 0.31 -8.31
C TRP A 56 -6.35 -0.83 -9.26
N CYS A 57 -6.76 -2.06 -8.94
CA CYS A 57 -6.50 -3.24 -9.76
C CYS A 57 -7.16 -3.15 -11.14
N ASP A 58 -8.36 -2.56 -11.24
CA ASP A 58 -9.05 -2.40 -12.53
C ASP A 58 -8.39 -1.33 -13.39
N HIS A 59 -7.90 -0.23 -12.78
CA HIS A 59 -7.10 0.76 -13.50
C HIS A 59 -5.81 0.15 -14.08
N HIS A 60 -5.07 -0.61 -13.28
CA HIS A 60 -3.77 -1.19 -13.62
C HIS A 60 -3.88 -2.61 -14.24
N ARG A 61 -5.06 -3.00 -14.71
CA ARG A 61 -5.33 -4.38 -15.18
C ARG A 61 -4.47 -4.81 -16.37
N ASN A 62 -4.01 -3.86 -17.18
CA ASN A 62 -3.22 -4.11 -18.39
C ASN A 62 -1.72 -3.91 -18.18
N ASP A 63 -1.32 -3.49 -16.98
CA ASP A 63 0.08 -3.21 -16.70
C ASP A 63 0.87 -4.48 -16.44
N PRO A 64 2.18 -4.48 -16.69
CA PRO A 64 3.03 -5.62 -16.37
C PRO A 64 2.88 -6.02 -14.90
N MET A 65 2.58 -7.30 -14.63
CA MET A 65 2.46 -7.81 -13.25
C MET A 65 3.80 -7.84 -12.53
N VAL A 66 4.89 -8.00 -13.30
CA VAL A 66 6.25 -7.92 -12.79
C VAL A 66 6.72 -6.48 -13.00
N SER A 67 6.88 -5.72 -11.92
CA SER A 67 7.76 -4.57 -11.98
C SER A 67 9.16 -5.12 -12.25
N GLN A 68 9.60 -5.10 -13.51
CA GLN A 68 11.03 -5.20 -13.87
C GLN A 68 11.74 -3.91 -13.43
N GLN A 69 11.41 -3.41 -12.25
CA GLN A 69 12.06 -2.26 -11.67
C GLN A 69 13.40 -2.75 -11.14
N ASP A 70 14.46 -2.27 -11.78
CA ASP A 70 15.80 -2.31 -11.24
C ASP A 70 15.80 -1.78 -9.80
N GLU A 71 16.74 -2.21 -8.97
CA GLU A 71 16.89 -1.69 -7.60
C GLU A 71 17.02 -0.16 -7.52
N GLN A 72 17.35 0.48 -8.65
CA GLN A 72 17.40 1.93 -8.80
C GLN A 72 16.01 2.57 -8.85
N ASP A 73 15.06 1.97 -9.57
CA ASP A 73 13.68 2.47 -9.66
C ASP A 73 12.92 2.34 -8.33
N ARG A 74 13.28 1.33 -7.51
CA ARG A 74 12.73 1.19 -6.15
C ARG A 74 13.16 2.32 -5.21
N ARG A 75 14.29 2.97 -5.48
CA ARG A 75 14.76 4.13 -4.70
C ARG A 75 14.16 5.45 -5.19
N ASN A 76 13.53 5.44 -6.36
CA ASN A 76 12.83 6.60 -6.86
C ASN A 76 11.47 6.72 -6.17
N THR A 77 11.19 7.91 -5.64
CA THR A 77 9.90 8.24 -5.02
C THR A 77 8.87 8.77 -6.03
N ASP A 78 9.18 8.72 -7.32
CA ASP A 78 8.24 9.08 -8.38
C ASP A 78 7.08 8.09 -8.44
N ILE A 79 5.89 8.66 -8.52
CA ILE A 79 4.59 8.02 -8.63
C ILE A 79 3.88 8.74 -9.78
N ASP A 80 3.14 8.04 -10.63
CA ASP A 80 2.38 8.71 -11.68
C ASP A 80 1.22 9.54 -11.11
N GLU A 81 0.67 10.43 -11.93
CA GLU A 81 -0.35 11.39 -11.50
C GLU A 81 -1.66 10.70 -11.05
N TRP A 82 -2.02 9.56 -11.65
CA TRP A 82 -3.25 8.87 -11.28
C TRP A 82 -3.09 8.21 -9.92
N ASP A 83 -1.98 7.53 -9.68
CA ASP A 83 -1.66 6.91 -8.41
C ASP A 83 -1.48 7.92 -7.28
N GLN A 84 -0.87 9.08 -7.56
CA GLN A 84 -0.79 10.17 -6.58
C GLN A 84 -2.18 10.61 -6.12
N LYS A 85 -3.10 10.82 -7.07
CA LYS A 85 -4.47 11.23 -6.76
C LYS A 85 -5.26 10.11 -6.09
N TYR A 86 -5.05 8.86 -6.48
CA TYR A 86 -5.68 7.71 -5.84
C TYR A 86 -5.25 7.57 -4.37
N MET A 87 -3.99 7.86 -4.07
CA MET A 87 -3.42 7.84 -2.71
C MET A 87 -3.70 9.11 -1.89
N GLU A 88 -4.36 10.11 -2.48
CA GLU A 88 -4.79 11.34 -1.79
C GLU A 88 -6.03 11.07 -0.92
N VAL A 89 -5.84 10.27 0.13
CA VAL A 89 -6.84 9.90 1.14
C VAL A 89 -6.34 10.23 2.54
N ASP A 90 -7.20 10.09 3.56
CA ASP A 90 -6.78 10.18 4.95
C ASP A 90 -5.76 9.09 5.32
N GLN A 91 -4.92 9.36 6.32
CA GLN A 91 -3.81 8.48 6.70
C GLN A 91 -4.28 7.08 7.10
N GLU A 92 -5.42 6.98 7.80
CA GLU A 92 -6.00 5.69 8.22
C GLU A 92 -6.32 4.84 6.98
N THR A 93 -7.03 5.42 6.02
CA THR A 93 -7.34 4.75 4.75
C THR A 93 -6.08 4.39 3.96
N LEU A 94 -5.07 5.27 3.92
CA LEU A 94 -3.79 4.99 3.25
C LEU A 94 -3.08 3.78 3.87
N PHE A 95 -2.97 3.74 5.21
CA PHE A 95 -2.34 2.62 5.91
C PHE A 95 -3.12 1.32 5.72
N ASP A 96 -4.45 1.36 5.77
CA ASP A 96 -5.28 0.20 5.51
C ASP A 96 -5.12 -0.33 4.08
N VAL A 97 -5.01 0.56 3.08
CA VAL A 97 -4.73 0.17 1.69
C VAL A 97 -3.36 -0.49 1.58
N ILE A 98 -2.33 0.03 2.26
CA ILE A 98 -0.99 -0.57 2.31
C ILE A 98 -1.03 -1.97 2.94
N LEU A 99 -1.72 -2.12 4.07
CA LEU A 99 -1.87 -3.40 4.76
C LEU A 99 -2.64 -4.42 3.90
N ALA A 100 -3.73 -3.98 3.25
CA ALA A 100 -4.49 -4.82 2.35
C ALA A 100 -3.67 -5.24 1.12
N ALA A 101 -2.90 -4.32 0.53
CA ALA A 101 -2.02 -4.62 -0.60
C ALA A 101 -0.95 -5.66 -0.24
N ASN A 102 -0.36 -5.55 0.96
CA ASN A 102 0.58 -6.56 1.47
C ASN A 102 -0.11 -7.91 1.72
N TYR A 103 -1.29 -7.91 2.34
CA TYR A 103 -2.05 -9.15 2.59
C TYR A 103 -2.46 -9.87 1.30
N LEU A 104 -2.94 -9.11 0.30
CA LEU A 104 -3.38 -9.64 -1.00
C LEU A 104 -2.20 -9.90 -1.96
N ASP A 105 -0.97 -9.60 -1.53
CA ASP A 105 0.24 -9.72 -2.33
C ASP A 105 0.12 -9.01 -3.69
N ILE A 106 -0.17 -7.71 -3.62
CA ILE A 106 -0.24 -6.79 -4.76
C ILE A 106 0.96 -5.84 -4.65
N LYS A 107 2.14 -6.35 -5.03
CA LYS A 107 3.42 -5.63 -4.88
C LYS A 107 3.42 -4.20 -5.45
N PRO A 108 2.91 -3.93 -6.67
CA PRO A 108 2.94 -2.56 -7.21
C PRO A 108 2.11 -1.57 -6.39
N LEU A 109 0.93 -1.97 -5.89
CA LEU A 109 0.10 -1.13 -5.03
C LEU A 109 0.78 -0.86 -3.68
N LEU A 110 1.44 -1.88 -3.11
CA LEU A 110 2.26 -1.73 -1.91
C LEU A 110 3.41 -0.73 -2.13
N ASP A 111 4.11 -0.83 -3.26
CA ASP A 111 5.21 0.06 -3.61
C ASP A 111 4.73 1.52 -3.74
N VAL A 112 3.58 1.76 -4.39
CA VAL A 112 2.97 3.10 -4.51
C VAL A 112 2.61 3.67 -3.14
N GLY A 113 2.01 2.87 -2.26
CA GLY A 113 1.69 3.29 -0.90
C GLY A 113 2.93 3.63 -0.09
N CYS A 114 3.97 2.79 -0.15
CA CYS A 114 5.27 3.04 0.49
C CYS A 114 5.94 4.31 -0.02
N LYS A 115 5.94 4.53 -1.35
CA LYS A 115 6.48 5.77 -1.95
C LYS A 115 5.71 7.01 -1.51
N THR A 116 4.38 6.89 -1.37
CA THR A 116 3.53 8.00 -0.90
C THR A 116 3.91 8.38 0.53
N VAL A 117 4.04 7.41 1.44
CA VAL A 117 4.48 7.65 2.82
C VAL A 117 5.91 8.21 2.85
N ALA A 118 6.81 7.71 2.01
CA ALA A 118 8.18 8.23 1.91
C ALA A 118 8.19 9.70 1.46
N ASN A 119 7.35 10.10 0.50
CA ASN A 119 7.20 11.49 0.08
C ASN A 119 6.63 12.39 1.18
N MET A 120 5.79 11.86 2.08
CA MET A 120 5.30 12.60 3.25
C MET A 120 6.39 12.87 4.30
N ILE A 121 7.48 12.10 4.30
CA ILE A 121 8.61 12.19 5.24
C ILE A 121 9.76 13.02 4.63
N LYS A 122 9.97 12.89 3.32
CA LYS A 122 11.08 13.50 2.59
C LYS A 122 11.12 15.02 2.82
N GLY A 123 12.28 15.52 3.25
CA GLY A 123 12.52 16.95 3.46
C GLY A 123 11.87 17.56 4.70
N LYS A 124 11.21 16.76 5.54
CA LYS A 124 10.66 17.22 6.83
C LYS A 124 11.64 16.97 7.97
N SER A 125 11.62 17.85 8.96
CA SER A 125 12.32 17.66 10.22
C SER A 125 11.71 16.53 11.05
N ALA A 126 12.48 15.99 12.00
CA ALA A 126 12.00 14.97 12.94
C ALA A 126 10.74 15.44 13.70
N GLU A 127 10.66 16.73 14.07
CA GLU A 127 9.48 17.29 14.72
C GLU A 127 8.25 17.34 13.80
N GLU A 128 8.41 17.74 12.54
CA GLU A 128 7.31 17.78 11.58
C GLU A 128 6.80 16.39 11.23
N ILE A 129 7.70 15.41 11.12
CA ILE A 129 7.34 14.00 10.92
C ILE A 129 6.52 13.52 12.12
N ARG A 130 7.01 13.76 13.35
CA ARG A 130 6.30 13.38 14.58
C ARG A 130 4.91 14.00 14.65
N ARG A 131 4.76 15.29 14.31
CA ARG A 131 3.45 15.95 14.25
C ARG A 131 2.56 15.37 13.17
N THR A 132 3.10 15.12 11.97
CA THR A 132 2.35 14.59 10.83
C THR A 132 1.75 13.21 11.15
N PHE A 133 2.51 12.33 11.78
CA PHE A 133 2.10 10.96 12.10
C PHE A 133 1.61 10.79 13.55
N ASN A 134 1.42 11.90 14.28
CA ASN A 134 1.00 11.91 15.67
C ASN A 134 1.84 10.98 16.59
N ILE A 135 3.16 11.04 16.43
CA ILE A 135 4.14 10.24 17.17
C ILE A 135 4.66 11.07 18.36
N THR A 136 4.56 10.52 19.56
CA THR A 136 5.12 11.10 20.78
C THR A 136 6.66 11.01 20.77
N ASN A 137 7.35 12.09 21.13
CA ASN A 137 8.79 12.02 21.41
C ASN A 137 9.03 11.25 22.70
N ASP A 138 9.66 10.10 22.59
CA ASP A 138 10.01 9.20 23.69
C ASP A 138 11.49 9.31 24.12
N PHE A 139 12.28 10.19 23.48
CA PHE A 139 13.64 10.49 23.89
C PHE A 139 13.69 11.48 25.06
N THR A 140 14.63 11.24 25.97
CA THR A 140 15.04 12.26 26.94
C THR A 140 15.77 13.43 26.22
N PRO A 141 15.81 14.63 26.82
CA PRO A 141 16.55 15.76 26.26
C PRO A 141 18.03 15.43 25.99
N GLU A 142 18.65 14.63 26.85
CA GLU A 142 20.04 14.18 26.72
C GLU A 142 20.23 13.24 25.53
N GLU A 143 19.35 12.26 25.36
CA GLU A 143 19.38 11.32 24.22
C GLU A 143 19.13 12.04 22.90
N GLU A 144 18.16 12.96 22.85
CA GLU A 144 17.87 13.73 21.65
C GLU A 144 19.06 14.62 21.26
N ALA A 145 19.70 15.28 22.23
CA ALA A 145 20.89 16.10 21.97
C ALA A 145 22.06 15.25 21.47
N GLN A 146 22.25 14.04 22.01
CA GLN A 146 23.28 13.11 21.55
C GLN A 146 23.00 12.64 20.12
N ILE A 147 21.78 12.18 19.83
CA ILE A 147 21.39 11.72 18.48
C ILE A 147 21.53 12.87 17.46
N ARG A 148 21.13 14.09 17.83
CA ARG A 148 21.27 15.26 16.95
C ARG A 148 22.74 15.52 16.63
N LYS A 149 23.60 15.54 17.65
CA LYS A 149 25.06 15.71 17.48
C LYS A 149 25.69 14.61 16.64
N GLU A 150 25.27 13.36 16.82
CA GLU A 150 25.77 12.22 16.02
C GLU A 150 25.31 12.28 14.56
N ASN A 151 24.19 12.95 14.27
CA ASN A 151 23.61 13.07 12.93
C ASN A 151 23.74 14.47 12.30
N GLU A 152 24.51 15.39 12.90
CA GLU A 152 24.78 16.74 12.35
C GLU A 152 25.30 16.69 10.90
N TRP A 153 26.06 15.65 10.54
CA TRP A 153 26.59 15.43 9.20
C TRP A 153 25.51 15.29 8.11
N ALA A 154 24.27 15.01 8.48
CA ALA A 154 23.13 14.85 7.56
C ALA A 154 22.30 16.13 7.40
N GLU A 155 22.46 17.14 8.26
CA GLU A 155 21.71 18.41 8.18
C GLU A 155 22.38 19.45 7.25
N ASP A 156 23.69 19.31 6.98
CA ASP A 156 24.50 20.26 6.19
C ASP A 156 24.51 19.99 4.65
N ARG A 157 23.54 19.24 4.09
CA ARG A 157 23.48 18.91 2.65
C ARG A 157 22.19 19.28 1.95
#